data_AF-A0A6G1SFE3-F1
#
_entry.id   AF-A0A6G1SFE3-F1
#
_cell.length_a   1.000
_cell.length_b   1.000
_cell.length_c   1.000
_cell.angle_alpha   90.00
_cell.angle_beta   90.00
_cell.angle_gamma   90.00
#
_symmetry.space_group_name_H-M   'P 1'
#
loop_
_entity.id
_entity.type
_entity.pdbx_description
1 polymer ?
#
loop_
_entity_poly.entity_id
_entity_poly.type
_entity_poly.pdbx_seq_one_letter_code
_entity_poly.pdbx_strand_id
1 'polypeptide(L)'
;LPIKFERAIFGSATRSPGGYLEFMAPGVIISITYVMATGLTALAFILEKRDGLLERSQVSGVTTSQILLAHALLQVVVMTIQIMLVLLVSFVVFRVPSRGPLGWVMLLVLLQGCAGMSYGLLISAVCNEENTAVMMLVGTFYINLILAGIIWPVEAMPNWLRLFSYLQPQTLPTESLRNILSRGWSIGEVSVQLGFVVTIGWLVVFLIGAGICMRYIK
;
A
#
# COMPACT_ATOMS: atom_id res chain seq x y z
N LEU A 1 -0.08 39.81 43.92
CA LEU A 1 -0.57 38.42 43.81
C LEU A 1 0.63 37.48 43.77
N PRO A 2 0.84 36.60 44.76
CA PRO A 2 1.93 35.63 44.70
C PRO A 2 1.50 34.48 43.77
N ILE A 3 1.85 34.59 42.48
CA ILE A 3 1.66 33.51 41.51
C ILE A 3 2.70 32.44 41.83
N LYS A 4 2.27 31.35 42.46
CA LYS A 4 3.09 30.15 42.64
C LYS A 4 3.17 29.42 41.30
N PHE A 5 4.31 29.52 40.63
CA PHE A 5 4.63 28.66 39.50
C PHE A 5 4.89 27.26 40.04
N GLU A 6 3.91 26.36 39.93
CA GLU A 6 4.18 24.93 40.08
C GLU A 6 5.14 24.47 38.98
N ARG A 7 6.02 23.53 39.30
CA ARG A 7 6.96 22.97 38.33
C ARG A 7 6.14 22.36 37.18
N ALA A 8 6.49 22.72 35.95
CA ALA A 8 5.94 22.05 34.78
C ALA A 8 6.10 20.55 34.97
N ILE A 9 4.98 19.83 34.97
CA ILE A 9 4.97 18.38 34.93
C ILE A 9 5.49 18.02 33.54
N PHE A 10 6.81 17.92 33.41
CA PHE A 10 7.40 17.27 32.26
C PHE A 10 6.94 15.81 32.37
N GLY A 11 5.98 15.42 31.52
CA GLY A 11 5.66 14.01 31.32
C GLY A 11 6.98 13.27 31.18
N SER A 12 7.24 12.32 32.06
CA SER A 12 8.53 11.65 32.14
C SER A 12 8.94 11.19 30.74
N ALA A 13 10.12 11.61 30.27
CA ALA A 13 10.70 11.21 28.99
C ALA A 13 10.96 9.69 28.86
N THR A 14 10.46 8.90 29.81
CA THR A 14 10.30 7.45 29.74
C THR A 14 9.15 7.13 28.79
N ARG A 15 9.49 7.07 27.49
CA ARG A 15 8.80 6.26 26.47
C ARG A 15 7.27 6.34 26.54
N SER A 16 6.70 7.45 26.07
CA SER A 16 5.26 7.53 25.83
C SER A 16 4.80 6.34 24.97
N PRO A 17 3.83 5.52 25.40
CA PRO A 17 3.12 4.62 24.50
C PRO A 17 2.34 5.52 23.54
N GLY A 18 2.73 5.59 22.27
CA GLY A 18 2.21 6.57 21.31
C GLY A 18 3.23 7.59 20.78
N GLY A 19 4.50 7.18 20.61
CA GLY A 19 5.47 8.00 19.87
C GLY A 19 5.09 8.19 18.40
N TYR A 20 5.55 9.27 17.77
CA TYR A 20 5.30 9.56 16.34
C TYR A 20 5.67 8.40 15.40
N LEU A 21 6.71 7.64 15.76
CA LEU A 21 7.11 6.41 15.07
C LEU A 21 6.01 5.34 15.05
N GLU A 22 5.28 5.15 16.15
CA GLU A 22 4.18 4.17 16.22
C GLU A 22 2.96 4.60 15.38
N PHE A 23 2.77 5.92 15.26
CA PHE A 23 1.72 6.50 14.42
C PHE A 23 2.01 6.34 12.92
N MET A 24 3.27 6.57 12.52
CA MET A 24 3.72 6.52 11.13
C MET A 24 3.96 5.11 10.61
N ALA A 25 4.48 4.20 11.45
CA ALA A 25 4.92 2.88 11.02
C ALA A 25 3.87 2.11 10.18
N PRO A 26 2.58 2.05 10.54
CA PRO A 26 1.57 1.36 9.74
C PRO A 26 1.44 1.93 8.32
N GLY A 27 1.40 3.26 8.20
CA GLY A 27 1.29 3.94 6.91
C GLY A 27 2.54 3.78 6.04
N VAL A 28 3.72 3.76 6.66
CA VAL A 28 4.97 3.50 5.96
C VAL A 28 5.04 2.05 5.46
N ILE A 29 4.62 1.06 6.26
CA ILE A 29 4.56 -0.35 5.84
C ILE A 29 3.66 -0.53 4.62
N ILE A 30 2.46 0.06 4.64
CA ILE A 30 1.50 -0.01 3.54
C ILE A 30 2.02 0.68 2.30
N SER A 31 2.55 1.89 2.43
CA SER A 31 3.03 2.66 1.28
C SER A 31 4.26 2.02 0.62
N ILE A 32 5.24 1.55 1.40
CA ILE A 32 6.41 0.83 0.86
C ILE A 32 5.95 -0.44 0.13
N THR A 33 5.06 -1.23 0.75
CA THR A 33 4.55 -2.46 0.14
C THR A 33 3.84 -2.16 -1.18
N TYR A 34 2.95 -1.17 -1.19
CA TYR A 34 2.18 -0.80 -2.37
C TYR A 34 3.07 -0.28 -3.51
N VAL A 35 4.02 0.61 -3.21
CA VAL A 35 4.88 1.25 -4.23
C VAL A 35 5.84 0.26 -4.85
N MET A 36 6.48 -0.57 -4.03
CA MET A 36 7.34 -1.64 -4.53
C MET A 36 6.54 -2.64 -5.36
N ALA A 37 5.31 -2.99 -4.92
CA ALA A 37 4.43 -3.87 -5.68
C ALA A 37 4.12 -3.29 -7.06
N THR A 38 3.66 -2.05 -7.08
CA THR A 38 3.31 -1.33 -8.29
C THR A 38 4.50 -1.20 -9.23
N GLY A 39 5.66 -0.79 -8.71
CA GLY A 39 6.87 -0.57 -9.51
C GLY A 39 7.41 -1.86 -10.12
N LEU A 40 7.46 -2.93 -9.33
CA LEU A 40 7.95 -4.23 -9.80
C LEU A 40 7.04 -4.79 -10.90
N THR A 41 5.71 -4.64 -10.79
CA THR A 41 4.79 -5.08 -11.86
C THR A 41 4.92 -4.22 -13.10
N ALA A 42 4.88 -2.90 -12.92
CA ALA A 42 4.82 -1.96 -14.04
C ALA A 42 6.08 -2.07 -14.91
N LEU A 43 7.26 -2.10 -14.27
CA LEU A 43 8.53 -2.19 -14.98
C LEU A 43 8.73 -3.55 -15.64
N ALA A 44 8.42 -4.66 -14.94
CA ALA A 44 8.55 -5.99 -15.51
C ALA A 44 7.71 -6.13 -16.80
N PHE A 45 6.47 -5.67 -16.77
CA PHE A 45 5.58 -5.79 -17.91
C PHE A 45 5.94 -4.85 -19.07
N ILE A 46 6.43 -3.64 -18.79
CA ILE A 46 6.92 -2.71 -19.83
C ILE A 46 8.16 -3.26 -20.51
N LEU A 47 9.11 -3.84 -19.75
CA LEU A 47 10.30 -4.48 -20.30
C LEU A 47 9.94 -5.64 -21.22
N GLU A 48 8.99 -6.50 -20.83
CA GLU A 48 8.52 -7.61 -21.64
C GLU A 48 7.83 -7.18 -22.94
N LYS A 49 7.06 -6.08 -22.88
CA LYS A 49 6.48 -5.47 -24.09
C LYS A 49 7.57 -4.94 -25.01
N ARG A 50 8.53 -4.21 -24.46
CA ARG A 50 9.61 -3.58 -25.23
C ARG A 50 10.51 -4.61 -25.91
N ASP A 51 10.78 -5.72 -25.22
CA ASP A 51 11.61 -6.80 -25.75
C ASP A 51 10.83 -7.73 -26.70
N GLY A 52 9.53 -7.47 -26.95
CA GLY A 52 8.68 -8.27 -27.84
C GLY A 52 8.39 -9.68 -27.34
N LEU A 53 8.66 -9.97 -26.06
CA LEU A 53 8.48 -11.30 -25.47
C LEU A 53 7.01 -11.70 -25.42
N LEU A 54 6.11 -10.73 -25.22
CA LEU A 54 4.66 -10.94 -25.24
C LEU A 54 4.17 -11.46 -26.60
N GLU A 55 4.61 -10.86 -27.71
CA GLU A 55 4.23 -11.27 -29.07
C GLU A 55 4.80 -12.64 -29.41
N ARG A 56 6.07 -12.88 -29.06
CA ARG A 56 6.73 -14.17 -29.30
C ARG A 56 6.07 -15.31 -28.52
N SER A 57 5.60 -15.04 -27.30
CA SER A 57 4.87 -16.02 -26.49
C SER A 57 3.49 -16.33 -27.07
N GLN A 58 2.79 -15.33 -27.61
CA GLN A 58 1.52 -15.53 -28.32
C GLN A 58 1.67 -16.37 -29.59
N VAL A 59 2.74 -16.18 -30.36
CA VAL A 59 3.05 -16.99 -31.56
C VAL A 59 3.37 -18.44 -31.19
N SER A 60 3.89 -18.69 -29.98
CA SER A 60 4.19 -20.03 -29.46
C SER A 60 2.94 -20.78 -28.98
N GLY A 61 1.74 -20.23 -29.18
CA GLY A 61 0.46 -20.84 -28.80
C GLY A 61 0.08 -20.66 -27.33
N VAL A 62 0.80 -19.81 -26.58
CA VAL A 62 0.48 -19.53 -25.18
C VAL A 62 -0.61 -18.46 -25.10
N THR A 63 -1.66 -18.72 -24.31
CA THR A 63 -2.73 -17.73 -24.14
C THR A 63 -2.26 -16.57 -23.25
N THR A 64 -2.66 -15.34 -23.57
CA THR A 64 -2.32 -14.14 -22.77
C THR A 64 -2.78 -14.26 -21.31
N SER A 65 -3.88 -14.98 -21.05
CA SER A 65 -4.35 -15.28 -19.70
C SER A 65 -3.39 -16.15 -18.90
N GLN A 66 -2.72 -17.11 -19.52
CA GLN A 66 -1.74 -17.97 -18.85
C GLN A 66 -0.47 -17.19 -18.48
N ILE A 67 -0.02 -16.29 -19.36
CA ILE A 67 1.13 -15.39 -19.11
C ILE A 67 0.83 -14.48 -17.92
N LEU A 68 -0.33 -13.82 -17.92
CA LEU A 68 -0.74 -12.94 -16.82
C LEU A 68 -0.87 -13.70 -15.49
N LEU A 69 -1.42 -14.92 -15.51
CA LEU A 69 -1.51 -15.75 -14.29
C LEU A 69 -0.12 -16.16 -13.77
N ALA A 70 0.80 -16.55 -14.64
CA ALA A 70 2.16 -16.90 -14.25
C ALA A 70 2.88 -15.70 -13.61
N HIS A 71 2.77 -14.52 -14.22
CA HIS A 71 3.30 -13.29 -13.64
C HIS A 71 2.67 -12.94 -12.30
N ALA A 72 1.34 -13.06 -12.19
CA ALA A 72 0.64 -12.81 -10.94
C ALA A 72 1.10 -13.73 -9.81
N LEU A 73 1.23 -15.03 -10.10
CA LEU A 73 1.69 -16.00 -9.11
C LEU A 73 3.13 -15.72 -8.67
N LEU A 74 4.05 -15.52 -9.62
CA LEU A 74 5.45 -15.18 -9.32
C LEU A 74 5.53 -13.90 -8.49
N GLN A 75 4.73 -12.90 -8.86
CA GLN A 75 4.74 -11.63 -8.17
C GLN A 75 4.18 -11.73 -6.75
N VAL A 76 3.11 -12.48 -6.53
CA VAL A 76 2.57 -12.72 -5.17
C VAL A 76 3.62 -13.39 -4.28
N VAL A 77 4.42 -14.32 -4.81
CA VAL A 77 5.53 -14.93 -4.06
C VAL A 77 6.59 -13.90 -3.68
N VAL A 78 7.02 -13.07 -4.64
CA VAL A 78 8.00 -11.99 -4.40
C VAL A 78 7.47 -10.99 -3.37
N MET A 79 6.20 -10.58 -3.49
CA MET A 79 5.56 -9.66 -2.55
C MET A 79 5.47 -10.28 -1.15
N THR A 80 5.17 -11.57 -1.04
CA THR A 80 5.09 -12.23 0.27
C THR A 80 6.44 -12.18 0.98
N ILE A 81 7.54 -12.44 0.26
CA ILE A 81 8.90 -12.34 0.82
C ILE A 81 9.20 -10.89 1.23
N GLN A 82 8.84 -9.92 0.40
CA GLN A 82 9.05 -8.50 0.69
C GLN A 82 8.28 -8.05 1.94
N ILE A 83 7.02 -8.44 2.07
CA ILE A 83 6.16 -8.11 3.21
C ILE A 83 6.74 -8.70 4.50
N MET A 84 7.18 -9.95 4.45
CA MET A 84 7.84 -10.60 5.59
C MET A 84 9.09 -9.82 6.02
N LEU A 85 9.89 -9.34 5.07
CA LEU A 85 11.07 -8.53 5.35
C LEU A 85 10.69 -7.19 6.00
N VAL A 86 9.72 -6.47 5.44
CA VAL A 86 9.27 -5.17 5.97
C VAL A 86 8.68 -5.31 7.38
N LEU A 87 7.89 -6.36 7.63
CA LEU A 87 7.35 -6.65 8.96
C LEU A 87 8.46 -7.03 9.94
N LEU A 88 9.43 -7.85 9.53
CA LEU A 88 10.57 -8.22 10.37
C LEU A 88 11.37 -6.98 10.78
N VAL A 89 11.69 -6.09 9.84
CA VAL A 89 12.39 -4.83 10.13
C VAL A 89 11.55 -3.96 11.07
N SER A 90 10.24 -3.85 10.84
CA SER A 90 9.34 -3.05 11.67
C SER A 90 9.27 -3.54 13.13
N PHE A 91 9.25 -4.85 13.35
CA PHE A 91 9.18 -5.41 14.71
C PHE A 91 10.54 -5.52 15.39
N VAL A 92 11.60 -5.90 14.67
CA VAL A 92 12.93 -6.14 15.24
C VAL A 92 13.71 -4.85 15.42
N VAL A 93 13.74 -4.00 14.39
CA VAL A 93 14.56 -2.76 14.38
C VAL A 93 13.79 -1.62 15.04
N PHE A 94 12.56 -1.37 14.60
CA PHE A 94 11.76 -0.25 15.11
C PHE A 94 11.01 -0.57 16.40
N ARG A 95 10.99 -1.84 16.84
CA ARG A 95 10.34 -2.30 18.08
C ARG A 95 8.90 -1.81 18.22
N VAL A 96 8.16 -1.78 17.11
CA VAL A 96 6.76 -1.36 17.09
C VAL A 96 5.95 -2.36 17.91
N PRO A 97 5.19 -1.92 18.93
CA PRO A 97 4.36 -2.83 19.71
C PRO A 97 3.24 -3.38 18.82
N SER A 98 3.22 -4.69 18.58
CA SER A 98 2.06 -5.36 17.99
C SER A 98 1.16 -5.85 19.11
N ARG A 99 0.12 -5.08 19.43
CA ARG A 99 -0.92 -5.55 20.37
C ARG A 99 -1.93 -6.49 19.71
N GLY A 100 -1.99 -6.47 18.38
CA GLY A 100 -2.95 -7.25 17.60
C GLY A 100 -2.41 -8.58 17.06
N PRO A 101 -3.32 -9.47 16.64
CA PRO A 101 -2.99 -10.70 15.92
C PRO A 101 -2.27 -10.44 14.59
N LEU A 102 -1.02 -10.92 14.49
CA LEU A 102 -0.14 -10.74 13.32
C LEU A 102 -0.72 -11.28 12.00
N GLY A 103 -1.59 -12.29 12.06
CA GLY A 103 -2.23 -12.85 10.86
C GLY A 103 -3.04 -11.82 10.07
N TRP A 104 -3.77 -10.94 10.76
CA TRP A 104 -4.57 -9.89 10.11
C TRP A 104 -3.72 -8.77 9.54
N VAL A 105 -2.61 -8.44 10.20
CA VAL A 105 -1.59 -7.50 9.70
C VAL A 105 -1.04 -8.03 8.37
N MET A 106 -0.61 -9.29 8.34
CA MET A 106 -0.05 -9.91 7.14
C MET A 106 -1.07 -9.96 6.00
N LEU A 107 -2.32 -10.33 6.29
CA LEU A 107 -3.38 -10.43 5.29
C LEU A 107 -3.73 -9.06 4.69
N LEU A 108 -3.85 -8.02 5.52
CA LEU A 108 -4.14 -6.65 5.05
C LEU A 108 -3.00 -6.10 4.18
N VAL A 109 -1.75 -6.29 4.61
CA VAL A 109 -0.58 -5.83 3.86
C VAL A 109 -0.44 -6.60 2.54
N LEU A 110 -0.75 -7.90 2.52
CA LEU A 110 -0.76 -8.72 1.30
C LEU A 110 -1.85 -8.27 0.32
N LEU A 111 -3.07 -7.99 0.80
CA LEU A 111 -4.12 -7.42 -0.03
C LEU A 111 -3.72 -6.06 -0.60
N GLN A 112 -3.03 -5.23 0.19
CA GLN A 112 -2.51 -3.96 -0.31
C GLN A 112 -1.44 -4.15 -1.38
N GLY A 113 -0.56 -5.15 -1.22
CA GLY A 113 0.40 -5.54 -2.25
C GLY A 113 -0.29 -5.97 -3.55
N CYS A 114 -1.38 -6.75 -3.45
CA CYS A 114 -2.18 -7.16 -4.62
C CYS A 114 -2.89 -5.96 -5.29
N ALA A 115 -3.38 -4.99 -4.50
CA ALA A 115 -3.94 -3.76 -5.03
C ALA A 115 -2.87 -2.92 -5.76
N GLY A 116 -1.65 -2.82 -5.20
CA GLY A 116 -0.51 -2.17 -5.85
C GLY A 116 -0.09 -2.85 -7.14
N MET A 117 -0.04 -4.19 -7.14
CA MET A 117 0.21 -4.98 -8.35
C MET A 117 -0.82 -4.65 -9.45
N SER A 118 -2.10 -4.63 -9.10
CA SER A 118 -3.19 -4.34 -10.04
C SER A 118 -3.08 -2.93 -10.62
N TYR A 119 -2.69 -1.96 -9.78
CA TYR A 119 -2.40 -0.60 -10.21
C TYR A 119 -1.16 -0.53 -11.13
N GLY A 120 -0.12 -1.32 -10.85
CA GLY A 120 1.07 -1.43 -11.70
C GLY A 120 0.76 -2.00 -13.08
N LEU A 121 -0.13 -3.00 -13.15
CA LEU A 121 -0.66 -3.50 -14.43
C LEU A 121 -1.38 -2.40 -15.21
N LEU A 122 -2.21 -1.59 -14.54
CA LEU A 122 -2.90 -0.47 -15.17
C LEU A 122 -1.91 0.56 -15.76
N ILE A 123 -0.87 0.94 -15.01
CA ILE A 123 0.18 1.84 -15.51
C ILE A 123 0.89 1.24 -16.72
N SER A 124 1.27 -0.03 -16.64
CA SER A 124 1.95 -0.73 -17.74
C SER A 124 1.08 -0.86 -19.00
N ALA A 125 -0.24 -0.78 -18.86
CA ALA A 125 -1.15 -0.75 -19.98
C ALA A 125 -1.16 0.64 -20.65
N VAL A 126 -1.11 1.72 -19.88
CA VAL A 126 -1.18 3.09 -20.42
C VAL A 126 0.17 3.58 -20.96
N CYS A 127 1.28 3.16 -20.35
CA CYS A 127 2.62 3.63 -20.69
C CYS A 127 3.38 2.59 -21.52
N ASN A 128 4.02 3.04 -22.61
CA ASN A 128 4.91 2.20 -23.43
C ASN A 128 6.41 2.43 -23.12
N GLU A 129 6.74 3.57 -22.51
CA GLU A 129 8.12 3.93 -22.17
C GLU A 129 8.40 3.75 -20.68
N GLU A 130 9.56 3.17 -20.36
CA GLU A 130 10.02 2.95 -18.99
C GLU A 130 10.13 4.25 -18.19
N ASN A 131 10.75 5.28 -18.77
CA ASN A 131 10.94 6.58 -18.10
C ASN A 131 9.61 7.24 -17.74
N THR A 132 8.64 7.21 -18.66
CA THR A 132 7.30 7.78 -18.45
C THR A 132 6.55 7.02 -17.36
N ALA A 133 6.67 5.70 -17.30
CA ALA A 133 6.07 4.90 -16.24
C ALA A 133 6.69 5.19 -14.87
N VAL A 134 8.02 5.32 -14.78
CA VAL A 134 8.70 5.68 -13.53
C VAL A 134 8.24 7.06 -13.04
N MET A 135 8.13 8.05 -13.94
CA MET A 135 7.62 9.38 -13.58
C MET A 135 6.19 9.32 -13.04
N MET A 136 5.32 8.50 -13.64
CA MET A 136 3.95 8.30 -13.18
C MET A 136 3.86 7.60 -11.83
N LEU A 137 4.71 6.58 -11.60
CA LEU A 137 4.84 5.88 -10.33
C LEU A 137 5.26 6.84 -9.21
N VAL A 138 6.31 7.63 -9.45
CA VAL A 138 6.84 8.61 -8.49
C VAL A 138 5.79 9.69 -8.21
N GLY A 139 5.12 10.22 -9.24
CA GLY A 139 4.03 11.19 -9.07
C GLY A 139 2.89 10.63 -8.22
N THR A 140 2.47 9.40 -8.50
CA THR A 140 1.43 8.71 -7.70
C THR A 140 1.89 8.51 -6.26
N PHE A 141 3.15 8.14 -6.04
CA PHE A 141 3.70 7.93 -4.71
C PHE A 141 3.63 9.19 -3.86
N TYR A 142 4.08 10.34 -4.39
CA TYR A 142 4.04 11.59 -3.63
C TYR A 142 2.62 12.03 -3.28
N ILE A 143 1.66 11.88 -4.20
CA ILE A 143 0.25 12.17 -3.93
C ILE A 143 -0.28 11.25 -2.83
N ASN A 144 0.04 9.96 -2.90
CA ASN A 144 -0.33 8.99 -1.87
C ASN A 144 0.29 9.33 -0.51
N LEU A 145 1.57 9.68 -0.47
CA LEU A 145 2.29 10.03 0.76
C LEU A 145 1.60 11.16 1.53
N ILE A 146 1.15 12.19 0.82
CA ILE A 146 0.50 13.38 1.38
C ILE A 146 -0.96 13.10 1.75
N LEU A 147 -1.72 12.43 0.89
CA LEU A 147 -3.16 12.25 1.09
C LEU A 147 -3.53 11.05 1.98
N ALA A 148 -2.69 10.01 2.06
CA ALA A 148 -3.04 8.76 2.73
C ALA A 148 -2.99 8.83 4.28
N GLY A 149 -2.67 10.00 4.86
CA GLY A 149 -2.64 10.17 6.32
C GLY A 149 -1.48 9.45 7.01
N ILE A 150 -0.38 9.21 6.29
CA ILE A 150 0.81 8.53 6.80
C ILE A 150 1.59 9.43 7.76
N ILE A 151 1.79 10.69 7.36
CA ILE A 151 2.61 11.66 8.10
C ILE A 151 1.78 12.39 9.18
N TRP A 152 0.52 12.67 8.88
CA TRP A 152 -0.41 13.37 9.76
C TRP A 152 -1.78 12.70 9.75
N PRO A 153 -2.57 12.85 10.84
CA PRO A 153 -3.91 12.29 10.91
C PRO A 153 -4.84 12.92 9.86
N VAL A 154 -5.73 12.10 9.29
CA VAL A 154 -6.69 12.52 8.27
C VAL A 154 -7.68 13.55 8.85
N GLU A 155 -7.90 13.53 10.16
CA GLU A 155 -8.74 14.48 10.91
C GLU A 155 -8.16 15.89 10.95
N ALA A 156 -6.84 16.05 10.77
CA ALA A 156 -6.19 17.36 10.72
C ALA A 156 -6.34 18.07 9.36
N MET A 157 -6.87 17.38 8.34
CA MET A 157 -7.03 17.93 7.00
C MET A 157 -8.32 18.77 6.89
N PRO A 158 -8.31 19.86 6.09
CA PRO A 158 -9.53 20.60 5.76
C PRO A 158 -10.53 19.70 5.01
N ASN A 159 -11.83 19.98 5.18
CA ASN A 159 -12.93 19.11 4.70
C ASN A 159 -12.82 18.71 3.23
N TRP A 160 -12.40 19.63 2.35
CA TRP A 160 -12.21 19.37 0.92
C TRP A 160 -11.12 18.33 0.67
N LEU A 161 -9.96 18.47 1.33
CA LEU A 161 -8.82 17.58 1.15
C LEU A 161 -9.13 16.20 1.75
N ARG A 162 -9.86 16.18 2.87
CA ARG A 162 -10.31 14.95 3.53
C ARG A 162 -11.17 14.07 2.61
N LEU A 163 -12.00 14.65 1.75
CA LEU A 163 -12.77 13.89 0.77
C LEU A 163 -11.87 13.16 -0.24
N PHE A 164 -10.84 13.84 -0.75
CA PHE A 164 -9.85 13.23 -1.65
C PHE A 164 -9.01 12.15 -0.97
N SER A 165 -8.68 12.33 0.31
CA SER A 165 -7.99 11.31 1.09
C SER A 165 -8.81 10.03 1.21
N TYR A 166 -10.13 10.10 1.44
CA TYR A 166 -10.96 8.89 1.53
C TYR A 166 -11.14 8.16 0.20
N LEU A 167 -10.96 8.85 -0.94
CA LEU A 167 -10.93 8.22 -2.25
C LEU A 167 -9.66 7.37 -2.46
N GLN A 168 -8.56 7.67 -1.78
CA GLN A 168 -7.28 6.99 -2.00
C GLN A 168 -7.31 5.54 -1.49
N PRO A 169 -6.78 4.56 -2.24
CA PRO A 169 -6.76 3.13 -1.85
C PRO A 169 -5.92 2.83 -0.61
N GLN A 170 -5.10 3.77 -0.13
CA GLN A 170 -4.17 3.56 1.00
C GLN A 170 -4.69 4.11 2.34
N THR A 171 -5.63 5.06 2.34
CA THR A 171 -6.02 5.80 3.54
C THR A 171 -6.72 4.92 4.58
N LEU A 172 -7.80 4.26 4.19
CA LEU A 172 -8.59 3.40 5.09
C LEU A 172 -7.83 2.14 5.54
N PRO A 173 -7.02 1.48 4.69
CA PRO A 173 -6.13 0.41 5.11
C PRO A 173 -5.07 0.86 6.12
N THR A 174 -4.54 2.08 5.97
CA THR A 174 -3.58 2.68 6.92
C THR A 174 -4.19 2.90 8.29
N GLU A 175 -5.39 3.46 8.36
CA GLU A 175 -6.12 3.61 9.63
C GLU A 175 -6.44 2.24 10.26
N SER A 176 -6.83 1.26 9.44
CA SER A 176 -7.11 -0.11 9.91
C SER A 176 -5.88 -0.78 10.50
N LEU A 177 -4.74 -0.70 9.79
CA LEU A 177 -3.47 -1.27 10.26
C LEU A 177 -2.97 -0.57 11.52
N ARG A 178 -3.16 0.75 11.61
CA ARG A 178 -2.86 1.53 12.82
C ARG A 178 -3.70 1.05 14.00
N ASN A 179 -4.99 0.81 13.79
CA ASN A 179 -5.87 0.28 14.84
C ASN A 179 -5.48 -1.14 15.28
N ILE A 180 -5.10 -2.02 14.36
CA ILE A 180 -4.64 -3.37 14.68
C ILE A 180 -3.34 -3.33 15.50
N LEU A 181 -2.35 -2.54 15.08
CA LEU A 181 -1.03 -2.50 15.74
C LEU A 181 -1.10 -1.80 17.11
N SER A 182 -1.73 -0.63 17.17
CA SER A 182 -1.75 0.19 18.39
C SER A 182 -2.78 -0.27 19.43
N ARG A 183 -3.99 -0.64 19.00
CA ARG A 183 -5.13 -0.97 19.88
C ARG A 183 -5.40 -2.47 19.99
N GLY A 184 -4.80 -3.29 19.13
CA GLY A 184 -4.99 -4.74 19.14
C GLY A 184 -6.36 -5.21 18.65
N TRP A 185 -7.05 -4.38 17.87
CA TRP A 185 -8.38 -4.71 17.35
C TRP A 185 -8.35 -5.89 16.38
N SER A 186 -9.37 -6.73 16.45
CA SER A 186 -9.58 -7.87 15.54
C SER A 186 -10.55 -7.50 14.42
N ILE A 187 -10.83 -8.44 13.50
CA ILE A 187 -11.76 -8.21 12.38
C ILE A 187 -13.22 -7.98 12.81
N GLY A 188 -13.54 -8.12 14.11
CA GLY A 188 -14.86 -7.81 14.64
C GLY A 188 -15.19 -6.31 14.63
N GLU A 189 -14.17 -5.45 14.53
CA GLU A 189 -14.36 -4.00 14.58
C GLU A 189 -14.61 -3.41 13.18
N VAL A 190 -15.63 -2.55 13.08
CA VAL A 190 -16.07 -1.94 11.81
C VAL A 190 -14.94 -1.16 11.13
N SER A 191 -14.11 -0.47 11.93
CA SER A 191 -12.98 0.30 11.41
C SER A 191 -11.97 -0.55 10.65
N VAL A 192 -11.72 -1.79 11.10
CA VAL A 192 -10.80 -2.73 10.47
C VAL A 192 -11.43 -3.35 9.23
N GLN A 193 -12.72 -3.71 9.31
CA GLN A 193 -13.47 -4.26 8.18
C GLN A 193 -13.53 -3.28 7.00
N LEU A 194 -13.70 -1.99 7.27
CA LEU A 194 -13.70 -0.95 6.24
C LEU A 194 -12.39 -0.92 5.44
N GLY A 195 -11.23 -1.07 6.09
CA GLY A 195 -9.96 -1.18 5.39
C GLY A 195 -9.92 -2.35 4.41
N PHE A 196 -10.34 -3.54 4.85
CA PHE A 196 -10.38 -4.73 4.00
C PHE A 196 -11.32 -4.57 2.80
N VAL A 197 -12.54 -4.07 3.04
CA VAL A 197 -13.54 -3.88 1.99
C VAL A 197 -13.05 -2.87 0.95
N VAL A 198 -12.44 -1.77 1.38
CA VAL A 198 -11.91 -0.73 0.48
C VAL A 198 -10.74 -1.25 -0.33
N THR A 199 -9.80 -1.99 0.27
CA THR A 199 -8.69 -2.59 -0.48
C THR A 199 -9.20 -3.56 -1.53
N ILE A 200 -10.17 -4.41 -1.19
CA ILE A 200 -10.78 -5.36 -2.14
C ILE A 200 -11.52 -4.61 -3.26
N GLY A 201 -12.28 -3.57 -2.91
CA GLY A 201 -12.98 -2.73 -3.89
C GLY A 201 -12.01 -2.12 -4.90
N TRP A 202 -10.92 -1.50 -4.43
CA TRP A 202 -9.90 -0.93 -5.30
C TRP A 202 -9.13 -1.96 -6.11
N LEU A 203 -8.83 -3.11 -5.53
CA LEU A 203 -8.20 -4.23 -6.24
C LEU A 203 -9.06 -4.65 -7.45
N VAL A 204 -10.36 -4.82 -7.24
CA VAL A 204 -11.29 -5.19 -8.33
C VAL A 204 -11.38 -4.08 -9.38
N VAL A 205 -11.47 -2.81 -8.96
CA VAL A 205 -11.49 -1.66 -9.88
C VAL A 205 -10.22 -1.60 -10.73
N PHE A 206 -9.04 -1.76 -10.13
CA PHE A 206 -7.78 -1.73 -10.87
C PHE A 206 -7.61 -2.93 -11.80
N LEU A 207 -8.02 -4.13 -11.39
CA LEU A 207 -7.99 -5.31 -12.28
C LEU A 207 -8.93 -5.16 -13.47
N ILE A 208 -10.15 -4.65 -13.26
CA ILE A 208 -11.09 -4.39 -14.34
C ILE A 208 -10.52 -3.30 -15.27
N GLY A 209 -10.00 -2.21 -14.71
CA GLY A 209 -9.37 -1.14 -15.49
C GLY A 209 -8.19 -1.64 -16.34
N ALA A 210 -7.30 -2.43 -15.75
CA ALA A 210 -6.17 -3.03 -16.46
C ALA A 210 -6.65 -3.99 -17.56
N GLY A 211 -7.62 -4.85 -17.27
CA GLY A 211 -8.19 -5.79 -18.24
C GLY A 211 -8.88 -5.09 -19.42
N ILE A 212 -9.57 -3.98 -19.16
CA ILE A 212 -10.17 -3.14 -20.20
C ILE A 212 -9.09 -2.49 -21.05
N CYS A 213 -8.11 -1.80 -20.46
CA CYS A 213 -7.03 -1.16 -21.20
C CYS A 213 -6.24 -2.16 -22.07
N MET A 214 -5.93 -3.35 -21.56
CA MET A 214 -5.23 -4.38 -22.34
C MET A 214 -6.04 -4.89 -23.55
N ARG A 215 -7.38 -4.85 -23.49
CA ARG A 215 -8.22 -5.22 -24.65
C ARG A 215 -8.26 -4.15 -25.73
N TYR A 216 -8.12 -2.87 -25.36
CA TYR A 216 -8.15 -1.75 -26.30
C TYR A 216 -6.81 -1.50 -27.01
N ILE A 217 -5.71 -2.10 -26.55
CA ILE A 217 -4.36 -1.96 -27.13
C ILE A 217 -4.05 -3.09 -28.14
N LYS A 218 -5.10 -3.76 -28.66
CA LYS A 218 -4.95 -4.67 -29.80
C LYS A 218 -4.94 -3.91 -31.12
#